data_AF-A0A9P4INN5-F1
#
_entry.id   AF-A0A9P4INN5-F1
#
_cell.length_a   1.000
_cell.length_b   1.000
_cell.length_c   1.000
_cell.angle_alpha   90.00
_cell.angle_beta   90.00
_cell.angle_gamma   90.00
#
_symmetry.space_group_name_H-M   'P 1'
#
loop_
_entity.id
_entity.type
_entity.pdbx_description
1 polymer ?
#
loop_
_entity_poly.entity_id
_entity_poly.type
_entity_poly.pdbx_seq_one_letter_code
_entity_poly.pdbx_strand_id
1 'polypeptide(L)'
;LDQIVKGAPPPNVSASNIAQTTSDPTALLPSSPPQIYLNLLILEASLRAQYLHLLSRRRQNTSALIILALWLAYFAYAQFLRPRNDGSGIVGGSPYWAVDTAEKMALMGGAVLAVLFWATGQWERGVRWPRRWIAVTNRGLRGFNCKIVVLKGRWWREGMGQLICLMLPLALFWPAFDGGVMGTPGNGGEYTRVEYTNTEKRAMLRMGQHVPRHMEPVEEDVSPGGDVVKLLLLPKPFTPDFRENWEIFRTEYWETENARRAELRKRVRARQREVAKKEGGWLWW
;
A
#
# COMPACT_ATOMS: atom_id res chain seq x y z
N LEU A 1 -15.64 -5.88 -6.70
CA LEU A 1 -15.24 -6.40 -5.37
C LEU A 1 -15.07 -5.28 -4.34
N ASP A 2 -14.23 -4.27 -4.58
CA ASP A 2 -14.08 -3.13 -3.64
C ASP A 2 -15.36 -2.26 -3.54
N GLN A 3 -16.10 -2.13 -4.64
CA GLN A 3 -17.44 -1.53 -4.67
C GLN A 3 -18.49 -2.33 -3.86
N ILE A 4 -18.42 -3.67 -3.89
CA ILE A 4 -19.32 -4.57 -3.11
C ILE A 4 -19.06 -4.42 -1.61
N VAL A 5 -17.79 -4.27 -1.20
CA VAL A 5 -17.39 -4.04 0.20
C VAL A 5 -17.82 -2.64 0.69
N LYS A 6 -17.94 -1.66 -0.21
CA LYS A 6 -18.39 -0.28 0.07
C LYS A 6 -19.91 -0.07 -0.10
N GLY A 7 -20.69 -1.11 -0.43
CA GLY A 7 -22.14 -1.00 -0.64
C GLY A 7 -22.56 -0.30 -1.94
N ALA A 8 -21.63 -0.03 -2.85
CA ALA A 8 -21.92 0.53 -4.17
C ALA A 8 -21.89 -0.61 -5.22
N PRO A 9 -22.88 -0.73 -6.12
CA PRO A 9 -22.86 -1.78 -7.13
C PRO A 9 -21.72 -1.53 -8.14
N PRO A 10 -20.81 -2.51 -8.38
CA PRO A 10 -19.83 -2.40 -9.44
C PRO A 10 -20.46 -2.51 -10.84
N PRO A 11 -19.91 -1.84 -11.87
CA PRO A 11 -20.46 -1.87 -13.23
C PRO A 11 -20.23 -3.17 -14.00
N ASN A 12 -19.50 -4.16 -13.46
CA ASN A 12 -19.22 -5.38 -14.22
C ASN A 12 -19.29 -6.69 -13.44
N VAL A 13 -19.60 -6.67 -12.14
CA VAL A 13 -19.72 -7.90 -11.33
C VAL A 13 -20.82 -7.73 -10.29
N SER A 14 -22.04 -7.51 -10.75
CA SER A 14 -23.22 -7.79 -9.94
C SER A 14 -23.41 -9.30 -9.85
N ALA A 15 -23.98 -9.81 -8.76
CA ALA A 15 -24.37 -11.23 -8.66
C ALA A 15 -25.23 -11.67 -9.86
N SER A 16 -25.96 -10.73 -10.47
CA SER A 16 -26.69 -10.91 -11.73
C SER A 16 -25.82 -11.16 -12.97
N ASN A 17 -24.60 -10.63 -13.06
CA ASN A 17 -23.70 -10.91 -14.20
C ASN A 17 -23.06 -12.30 -14.10
N ILE A 18 -22.83 -12.80 -12.88
CA ILE A 18 -22.46 -14.20 -12.65
C ILE A 18 -23.69 -15.10 -12.91
N ALA A 19 -24.89 -14.67 -12.50
CA ALA A 19 -26.15 -15.37 -12.81
C ALA A 19 -26.45 -15.49 -14.31
N GLN A 20 -25.98 -14.56 -15.15
CA GLN A 20 -26.17 -14.64 -16.60
C GLN A 20 -25.21 -15.63 -17.30
N THR A 21 -24.11 -16.01 -16.63
CA THR A 21 -23.15 -16.99 -17.17
C THR A 21 -23.40 -18.42 -16.68
N THR A 22 -24.17 -18.59 -15.58
CA THR A 22 -24.59 -19.89 -15.07
C THR A 22 -26.10 -20.06 -15.22
N SER A 23 -26.54 -20.93 -16.12
CA SER A 23 -27.96 -21.26 -16.37
C SER A 23 -28.71 -21.85 -15.17
N ASP A 24 -28.01 -22.15 -14.08
CA ASP A 24 -28.57 -22.81 -12.90
C ASP A 24 -28.89 -21.81 -11.75
N PRO A 25 -30.18 -21.65 -11.38
CA PRO A 25 -30.59 -20.74 -10.30
C PRO A 25 -30.11 -21.20 -8.90
N THR A 26 -29.65 -22.44 -8.77
CA THR A 26 -29.05 -23.00 -7.55
C THR A 26 -27.62 -22.49 -7.31
N ALA A 27 -26.95 -21.93 -8.33
CA ALA A 27 -25.63 -21.32 -8.18
C ALA A 27 -25.66 -20.04 -7.33
N LEU A 28 -26.84 -19.44 -7.14
CA LEU A 28 -27.05 -18.22 -6.34
C LEU A 28 -27.34 -18.49 -4.86
N LEU A 29 -27.38 -19.77 -4.45
CA LEU A 29 -27.56 -20.14 -3.05
C LEU A 29 -26.29 -19.84 -2.26
N PRO A 30 -26.39 -19.31 -1.01
CA PRO A 30 -25.22 -18.95 -0.20
C PRO A 30 -24.29 -20.13 0.13
N SER A 31 -24.77 -21.36 -0.06
CA SER A 31 -24.01 -22.61 0.11
C SER A 31 -23.43 -23.18 -1.19
N SER A 32 -23.60 -22.51 -2.32
CA SER A 32 -23.08 -23.00 -3.61
C SER A 32 -21.54 -22.89 -3.63
N PRO A 33 -20.83 -23.89 -4.21
CA PRO A 33 -19.37 -23.83 -4.35
C PRO A 33 -18.83 -22.52 -4.95
N PRO A 34 -19.41 -21.95 -6.04
CA PRO A 34 -18.92 -20.70 -6.60
C PRO A 34 -19.11 -19.49 -5.67
N GLN A 35 -20.20 -19.44 -4.90
CA GLN A 35 -20.42 -18.36 -3.94
C GLN A 35 -19.50 -18.46 -2.72
N ILE A 36 -19.18 -19.68 -2.28
CA ILE A 36 -18.17 -19.91 -1.24
C ILE A 36 -16.79 -19.44 -1.71
N TYR A 37 -16.37 -19.79 -2.94
CA TYR A 37 -15.11 -19.29 -3.49
C TYR A 37 -15.09 -17.77 -3.59
N LEU A 38 -16.18 -17.16 -4.03
CA LEU A 38 -16.29 -15.69 -4.08
C LEU A 38 -16.15 -15.07 -2.69
N ASN A 39 -16.77 -15.65 -1.66
CA ASN A 39 -16.65 -15.18 -0.28
C ASN A 39 -15.22 -15.32 0.27
N LEU A 40 -14.56 -16.45 -0.02
CA LEU A 40 -13.15 -16.66 0.34
C LEU A 40 -12.23 -15.66 -0.37
N LEU A 41 -12.54 -15.32 -1.61
CA LEU A 41 -11.82 -14.33 -2.40
C LEU A 41 -12.01 -12.90 -1.85
N ILE A 42 -13.23 -12.54 -1.44
CA ILE A 42 -13.50 -11.28 -0.73
C ILE A 42 -12.68 -11.20 0.56
N LEU A 43 -12.67 -12.29 1.33
CA LEU A 43 -11.89 -12.37 2.56
C LEU A 43 -10.38 -12.19 2.27
N GLU A 44 -9.85 -12.86 1.26
CA GLU A 44 -8.45 -12.70 0.83
C GLU A 44 -8.15 -11.25 0.43
N ALA A 45 -9.00 -10.64 -0.39
CA ALA A 45 -8.82 -9.27 -0.87
C ALA A 45 -8.86 -8.23 0.27
N SER A 46 -9.79 -8.38 1.22
CA SER A 46 -9.90 -7.47 2.37
C SER A 46 -8.71 -7.60 3.34
N LEU A 47 -8.27 -8.82 3.64
CA LEU A 47 -7.08 -9.06 4.48
C LEU A 47 -5.81 -8.53 3.81
N ARG A 48 -5.72 -8.64 2.48
CA ARG A 48 -4.63 -8.07 1.71
C ARG A 48 -4.62 -6.54 1.79
N ALA A 49 -5.75 -5.89 1.57
CA ALA A 49 -5.86 -4.43 1.65
C ALA A 49 -5.42 -3.92 3.04
N GLN A 50 -5.88 -4.60 4.10
CA GLN A 50 -5.42 -4.32 5.46
C GLN A 50 -3.90 -4.49 5.58
N TYR A 51 -3.34 -5.62 5.13
CA TYR A 51 -1.90 -5.87 5.21
C TYR A 51 -1.04 -4.83 4.47
N LEU A 52 -1.48 -4.42 3.27
CA LEU A 52 -0.78 -3.41 2.48
C LEU A 52 -0.78 -2.05 3.21
N HIS A 53 -1.91 -1.63 3.75
CA HIS A 53 -2.02 -0.41 4.54
C HIS A 53 -1.11 -0.44 5.78
N LEU A 54 -1.01 -1.59 6.45
CA LEU A 54 -0.11 -1.79 7.59
C LEU A 54 1.35 -1.74 7.21
N LEU A 55 1.72 -2.31 6.06
CA LEU A 55 3.08 -2.25 5.54
C LEU A 55 3.46 -0.82 5.18
N SER A 56 2.53 -0.03 4.63
CA SER A 56 2.79 1.38 4.35
C SER A 56 2.97 2.21 5.63
N ARG A 57 2.10 2.04 6.63
CA ARG A 57 2.29 2.64 7.95
C ARG A 57 3.62 2.26 8.58
N ARG A 58 4.03 0.98 8.45
CA ARG A 58 5.34 0.53 8.93
C ARG A 58 6.46 1.26 8.21
N ARG A 59 6.41 1.38 6.88
CA ARG A 59 7.44 2.08 6.08
C ARG A 59 7.58 3.53 6.50
N GLN A 60 6.47 4.27 6.63
CA GLN A 60 6.47 5.67 7.09
C GLN A 60 7.06 5.83 8.50
N ASN A 61 6.66 4.97 9.44
CA ASN A 61 7.17 5.06 10.81
C ASN A 61 8.64 4.63 10.91
N THR A 62 9.06 3.62 10.15
CA THR A 62 10.46 3.19 10.12
C THR A 62 11.36 4.17 9.39
N SER A 63 10.89 4.85 8.33
CA SER A 63 11.66 5.89 7.65
C SER A 63 11.85 7.09 8.57
N ALA A 64 10.80 7.52 9.29
CA ALA A 64 10.90 8.57 10.30
C ALA A 64 11.93 8.23 11.40
N LEU A 65 11.94 6.99 11.90
CA LEU A 65 12.92 6.55 12.88
C LEU A 65 14.35 6.46 12.33
N ILE A 66 14.52 6.04 11.07
CA ILE A 66 15.85 6.03 10.43
C ILE A 66 16.36 7.47 10.28
N ILE A 67 15.51 8.41 9.84
CA ILE A 67 15.88 9.83 9.74
C ILE A 67 16.25 10.38 11.11
N LEU A 68 15.45 10.10 12.14
CA LEU A 68 15.73 10.53 13.51
C LEU A 68 17.04 9.93 14.05
N ALA A 69 17.31 8.65 13.75
CA ALA A 69 18.56 8.00 14.12
C ALA A 69 19.77 8.61 13.39
N LEU A 70 19.65 8.90 12.09
CA LEU A 70 20.69 9.57 11.31
C LEU A 70 20.92 11.00 11.83
N TRP A 71 19.86 11.72 12.18
CA TRP A 71 19.93 13.05 12.79
C TRP A 71 20.70 13.01 14.11
N LEU A 72 20.31 12.12 15.03
CA LEU A 72 20.99 11.95 16.31
C LEU A 72 22.44 11.52 16.13
N ALA A 73 22.71 10.59 15.20
CA ALA A 73 24.07 10.14 14.91
C ALA A 73 24.93 11.27 14.33
N TYR A 74 24.39 12.08 13.42
CA TYR A 74 25.09 13.22 12.82
C TYR A 74 25.45 14.27 13.88
N PHE A 75 24.50 14.70 14.71
CA PHE A 75 24.76 15.71 15.73
C PHE A 75 25.61 15.17 16.89
N ALA A 76 25.46 13.89 17.27
CA ALA A 76 26.36 13.26 18.22
C ALA A 76 27.79 13.15 17.65
N TYR A 77 27.95 12.82 16.37
CA TYR A 77 29.26 12.82 15.72
C TYR A 77 29.87 14.24 15.69
N ALA A 78 29.09 15.24 15.28
CA ALA A 78 29.54 16.63 15.23
C ALA A 78 30.01 17.14 16.61
N GLN A 79 29.29 16.77 17.67
CA GLN A 79 29.55 17.20 19.05
C GLN A 79 30.66 16.41 19.74
N PHE A 80 30.84 15.11 19.49
CA PHE A 80 31.78 14.29 20.25
C PHE A 80 32.98 13.78 19.45
N LEU A 81 32.83 13.56 18.13
CA LEU A 81 33.81 12.81 17.33
C LEU A 81 34.49 13.64 16.24
N ARG A 82 34.02 14.87 15.97
CA ARG A 82 34.63 15.74 14.96
C ARG A 82 36.03 16.21 15.43
N PRO A 83 37.12 15.86 14.72
CA PRO A 83 38.47 16.27 15.10
C PRO A 83 38.59 17.79 15.03
N ARG A 84 39.11 18.40 16.10
CA ARG A 84 39.30 19.84 16.20
C ARG A 84 40.67 20.26 15.68
N ASN A 85 40.70 21.30 14.85
CA ASN A 85 41.93 21.77 14.20
C ASN A 85 42.83 22.60 15.14
N ASP A 86 42.35 22.95 16.34
CA ASP A 86 42.97 23.93 17.25
C ASP A 86 43.93 23.31 18.28
N GLY A 87 44.30 22.04 18.15
CA GLY A 87 45.29 21.39 19.03
C GLY A 87 44.83 21.08 20.46
N SER A 88 43.62 21.50 20.89
CA SER A 88 43.05 21.14 22.19
C SER A 88 42.20 19.85 22.14
N GLY A 89 42.86 18.71 21.90
CA GLY A 89 42.30 17.38 22.20
C GLY A 89 41.08 16.91 21.38
N ILE A 90 40.62 15.70 21.72
CA ILE A 90 39.51 14.95 21.09
C ILE A 90 38.16 15.41 21.67
N VAL A 91 37.96 16.71 21.86
CA VAL A 91 36.70 17.25 22.40
C VAL A 91 36.00 17.97 21.26
N GLY A 92 34.99 17.30 20.68
CA GLY A 92 34.20 17.83 19.57
C GLY A 92 33.42 19.11 19.96
N GLY A 93 32.96 19.82 18.93
CA GLY A 93 32.27 21.11 19.04
C GLY A 93 32.89 22.16 18.11
N SER A 94 32.03 23.01 17.54
CA SER A 94 32.44 24.09 16.65
C SER A 94 33.18 25.21 17.42
N PRO A 95 34.17 25.90 16.82
CA PRO A 95 34.78 27.09 17.42
C PRO A 95 33.82 28.25 17.59
N TYR A 96 32.78 28.28 16.75
CA TYR A 96 31.78 29.33 16.77
C TYR A 96 30.70 29.00 17.80
N TRP A 97 30.56 29.85 18.82
CA TRP A 97 29.55 29.71 19.87
C TRP A 97 28.13 29.49 19.32
N ALA A 98 27.76 30.18 18.24
CA ALA A 98 26.45 30.03 17.61
C ALA A 98 26.23 28.63 16.99
N VAL A 99 27.28 28.06 16.39
CA VAL A 99 27.20 26.73 15.78
C VAL A 99 27.20 25.65 16.86
N ASP A 100 28.03 25.79 17.89
CA ASP A 100 28.06 24.85 19.02
C ASP A 100 26.74 24.84 19.81
N THR A 101 26.15 26.01 20.08
CA THR A 101 24.83 26.10 20.72
C THR A 101 23.72 25.55 19.82
N ALA A 102 23.75 25.81 18.51
CA ALA A 102 22.79 25.25 17.57
C ALA A 102 22.89 23.71 17.48
N GLU A 103 24.09 23.15 17.44
CA GLU A 103 24.32 21.69 17.43
C GLU A 103 23.78 21.02 18.70
N LYS A 104 23.98 21.64 19.88
CA LYS A 104 23.43 21.15 21.16
C LYS A 104 21.91 21.21 21.20
N MET A 105 21.32 22.31 20.75
CA MET A 105 19.85 22.45 20.66
C MET A 105 19.25 21.44 19.67
N ALA A 106 19.91 21.20 18.54
CA ALA A 106 19.49 20.20 17.55
C ALA A 106 19.56 18.77 18.10
N LEU A 107 20.58 18.45 18.91
CA LEU A 107 20.70 17.16 19.58
C LEU A 107 19.61 16.98 20.66
N MET A 108 19.40 18.00 21.50
CA MET A 108 18.35 18.00 22.51
C MET A 108 16.95 17.89 21.88
N GLY A 109 16.70 18.63 20.80
CA GLY A 109 15.45 18.54 20.03
C GLY A 109 15.22 17.15 19.45
N GLY A 110 16.26 16.51 18.89
CA GLY A 110 16.20 15.13 18.42
C GLY A 110 15.89 14.13 19.54
N ALA A 111 16.50 14.30 20.72
CA ALA A 111 16.25 13.44 21.88
C ALA A 111 14.81 13.59 22.41
N VAL A 112 14.31 14.83 22.52
CA VAL A 112 12.92 15.10 22.89
C VAL A 112 11.96 14.48 21.88
N LEU A 113 12.24 14.58 20.59
CA LEU A 113 11.41 13.97 19.54
C LEU A 113 11.40 12.44 19.64
N ALA A 114 12.52 11.80 19.98
CA ALA A 114 12.60 10.35 20.21
C ALA A 114 11.75 9.91 21.41
N VAL A 115 11.83 10.66 22.52
CA VAL A 115 11.01 10.41 23.71
C VAL A 115 9.53 10.60 23.39
N LEU A 116 9.16 11.67 22.66
CA LEU A 116 7.79 11.91 22.25
C LEU A 116 7.26 10.81 21.33
N PHE A 117 8.07 10.32 20.39
CA PHE A 117 7.71 9.21 19.52
C PHE A 117 7.41 7.92 20.31
N TRP A 118 8.20 7.67 21.36
CA TRP A 118 7.96 6.56 22.28
C TRP A 118 6.70 6.77 23.13
N ALA A 119 6.56 7.95 23.76
CA ALA A 119 5.45 8.29 24.65
C ALA A 119 4.10 8.35 23.93
N THR A 120 4.07 8.84 22.69
CA THR A 120 2.86 8.83 21.82
C THR A 120 2.46 7.42 21.39
N GLY A 121 3.29 6.41 21.63
CA GLY A 121 3.01 5.01 21.28
C GLY A 121 3.06 4.74 19.78
N GLN A 122 3.67 5.64 18.99
CA GLN A 122 3.85 5.45 17.55
C GLN A 122 4.73 4.22 17.26
N TRP A 123 5.65 3.88 18.16
CA TRP A 123 6.41 2.64 18.09
C TRP A 123 5.53 1.38 18.16
N GLU A 124 4.65 1.30 19.17
CA GLU A 124 3.81 0.13 19.41
C GLU A 124 2.80 -0.07 18.26
N ARG A 125 2.17 1.02 17.80
CA ARG A 125 1.17 1.01 16.73
C ARG A 125 1.79 0.90 15.33
N GLY A 126 2.89 1.59 15.08
CA GLY A 126 3.49 1.73 13.76
C GLY A 126 4.44 0.60 13.38
N VAL A 127 5.28 0.16 14.31
CA VAL A 127 6.39 -0.78 14.01
C VAL A 127 6.10 -2.19 14.53
N ARG A 128 5.59 -2.31 15.77
CA ARG A 128 5.41 -3.61 16.43
C ARG A 128 4.14 -4.33 15.99
N TRP A 129 3.03 -3.61 15.87
CA TRP A 129 1.72 -4.19 15.55
C TRP A 129 1.68 -4.96 14.21
N PRO A 130 2.28 -4.48 13.09
CA PRO A 130 2.27 -5.23 11.83
C PRO A 130 2.86 -6.64 11.92
N ARG A 131 3.84 -6.85 12.82
CA ARG A 131 4.41 -8.18 13.08
C ARG A 131 3.43 -9.11 13.81
N ARG A 132 2.61 -8.55 14.72
CA ARG A 132 1.61 -9.29 15.48
C ARG A 132 0.34 -9.57 14.66
N TRP A 133 0.04 -8.75 13.67
CA TRP A 133 -1.17 -8.88 12.84
C TRP A 133 -1.33 -10.30 12.27
N ILE A 134 -0.28 -10.87 11.71
CA ILE A 134 -0.34 -12.23 11.12
C ILE A 134 -0.76 -13.27 12.16
N ALA A 135 -0.24 -13.18 13.38
CA ALA A 135 -0.57 -14.11 14.46
C ALA A 135 -2.02 -13.93 14.94
N VAL A 136 -2.46 -12.67 15.10
CA VAL A 136 -3.83 -12.34 15.53
C VAL A 136 -4.85 -12.76 14.46
N THR A 137 -4.59 -12.45 13.19
CA THR A 137 -5.43 -12.84 12.06
C THR A 137 -5.48 -14.35 11.92
N ASN A 138 -4.35 -15.06 12.03
CA ASN A 138 -4.35 -16.53 12.01
C ASN A 138 -5.12 -17.13 13.20
N ARG A 139 -5.15 -16.48 14.36
CA ARG A 139 -5.97 -16.93 15.50
C ARG A 139 -7.47 -16.82 15.20
N GLY A 140 -7.89 -15.74 14.53
CA GLY A 140 -9.27 -15.57 14.07
C GLY A 140 -9.65 -16.53 12.93
N LEU A 141 -8.74 -16.75 11.97
CA LEU A 141 -8.98 -17.62 10.81
C LEU A 141 -9.04 -19.11 11.15
N ARG A 142 -8.55 -19.53 12.32
CA ARG A 142 -8.69 -20.92 12.81
C ARG A 142 -10.16 -21.34 12.90
N GLY A 143 -11.08 -20.43 13.24
CA GLY A 143 -12.52 -20.71 13.27
C GLY A 143 -13.09 -21.04 11.89
N PHE A 144 -12.54 -20.44 10.84
CA PHE A 144 -12.94 -20.66 9.45
C PHE A 144 -12.09 -21.72 8.73
N ASN A 145 -11.23 -22.45 9.47
CA ASN A 145 -10.29 -23.43 8.92
C ASN A 145 -9.45 -22.89 7.75
N CYS A 146 -9.10 -21.61 7.82
CA CYS A 146 -8.21 -20.96 6.88
C CYS A 146 -6.93 -20.52 7.59
N LYS A 147 -5.86 -20.34 6.83
CA LYS A 147 -4.58 -19.81 7.30
C LYS A 147 -4.07 -18.78 6.30
N ILE A 148 -3.60 -17.65 6.81
CA ILE A 148 -2.99 -16.62 5.99
C ILE A 148 -1.48 -16.84 5.92
N VAL A 149 -0.93 -16.79 4.71
CA VAL A 149 0.51 -16.90 4.47
C VAL A 149 0.99 -15.67 3.72
N VAL A 150 2.07 -15.07 4.24
CA VAL A 150 2.74 -13.95 3.59
C VAL A 150 3.68 -14.51 2.53
N LEU A 151 3.51 -14.04 1.31
CA LEU A 151 4.42 -14.31 0.21
C LEU A 151 5.56 -13.29 0.32
N LYS A 152 6.78 -13.78 0.56
CA LYS A 152 7.93 -12.91 0.76
C LYS A 152 8.36 -12.33 -0.59
N GLY A 153 8.14 -11.04 -0.78
CA GLY A 153 8.58 -10.32 -1.97
C GLY A 153 10.11 -10.23 -2.06
N ARG A 154 10.60 -9.79 -3.22
CA ARG A 154 12.04 -9.54 -3.41
C ARG A 154 12.50 -8.46 -2.42
N TRP A 155 13.48 -8.79 -1.58
CA TRP A 155 14.02 -7.88 -0.54
C TRP A 155 14.46 -6.51 -1.07
N TRP A 156 15.01 -6.45 -2.30
CA TRP A 156 15.34 -5.18 -2.97
C TRP A 156 14.12 -4.27 -3.20
N ARG A 157 12.94 -4.82 -3.48
CA ARG A 157 11.71 -4.01 -3.63
C ARG A 157 11.31 -3.38 -2.29
N GLU A 158 11.53 -4.09 -1.20
CA GLU A 158 11.31 -3.55 0.15
C GLU A 158 12.33 -2.44 0.48
N GLY A 159 13.60 -2.66 0.15
CA GLY A 159 14.67 -1.67 0.33
C GLY A 159 14.45 -0.39 -0.50
N MET A 160 14.11 -0.52 -1.78
CA MET A 160 13.78 0.64 -2.63
C MET A 160 12.56 1.40 -2.11
N GLY A 161 11.51 0.69 -1.69
CA GLY A 161 10.34 1.32 -1.08
C GLY A 161 10.68 2.10 0.19
N GLN A 162 11.64 1.61 0.98
CA GLN A 162 12.13 2.31 2.16
C GLN A 162 12.94 3.56 1.80
N LEU A 163 13.82 3.47 0.80
CA LEU A 163 14.63 4.61 0.32
C LEU A 163 13.74 5.73 -0.24
N ILE A 164 12.73 5.38 -1.04
CA ILE A 164 11.76 6.37 -1.56
C ILE A 164 11.01 7.04 -0.41
N CYS A 165 10.56 6.28 0.58
CA CYS A 165 9.87 6.85 1.74
C CYS A 165 10.78 7.71 2.63
N LEU A 166 12.09 7.42 2.67
CA LEU A 166 13.09 8.25 3.34
C LEU A 166 13.26 9.61 2.66
N MET A 167 13.10 9.66 1.33
CA MET A 167 13.19 10.90 0.53
C MET A 167 11.90 11.73 0.55
N LEU A 168 10.81 11.22 1.12
CA LEU A 168 9.52 11.91 1.16
C LEU A 168 9.57 13.30 1.86
N PRO A 169 10.35 13.52 2.94
CA PRO A 169 10.51 14.85 3.52
C PRO A 169 11.30 15.80 2.62
N LEU A 170 12.22 15.28 1.80
CA LEU A 170 12.94 16.08 0.80
C LEU A 170 12.02 16.45 -0.37
N ALA A 171 11.02 15.62 -0.69
CA ALA A 171 10.01 15.92 -1.70
C ALA A 171 9.14 17.14 -1.34
N LEU A 172 8.97 17.47 -0.06
CA LEU A 172 8.31 18.71 0.37
C LEU A 172 9.12 19.98 0.01
N PHE A 173 10.44 19.85 -0.10
CA PHE A 173 11.35 20.97 -0.39
C PHE A 173 11.76 21.08 -1.86
N TRP A 174 11.61 20.01 -2.64
CA TRP A 174 11.92 20.02 -4.07
C TRP A 174 10.81 19.35 -4.89
N PRO A 175 10.01 20.11 -5.67
CA PRO A 175 8.92 19.55 -6.48
C PRO A 175 9.39 18.57 -7.57
N ALA A 176 10.69 18.55 -7.93
CA ALA A 176 11.20 17.50 -8.82
C ALA A 176 11.30 16.12 -8.14
N PHE A 177 11.27 16.07 -6.80
CA PHE A 177 11.09 14.85 -6.00
C PHE A 177 9.64 14.61 -5.61
N ASP A 178 8.72 15.52 -5.95
CA ASP A 178 7.29 15.27 -5.77
C ASP A 178 6.90 14.05 -6.60
N GLY A 179 6.25 13.09 -5.94
CA GLY A 179 6.05 11.72 -6.38
C GLY A 179 5.15 11.54 -7.62
N GLY A 180 4.87 12.63 -8.34
CA GLY A 180 4.17 12.65 -9.63
C GLY A 180 5.02 12.12 -10.79
N VAL A 181 6.36 12.27 -10.74
CA VAL A 181 7.26 11.80 -11.83
C VAL A 181 7.87 10.43 -11.51
N MET A 182 8.27 10.20 -10.26
CA MET A 182 8.81 8.92 -9.81
C MET A 182 7.79 8.28 -8.87
N GLY A 183 6.77 7.66 -9.49
CA GLY A 183 5.59 7.08 -8.85
C GLY A 183 5.87 6.66 -7.41
N THR A 184 5.43 7.50 -6.48
CA THR A 184 5.44 7.16 -5.06
C THR A 184 4.82 5.76 -4.95
N PRO A 185 5.44 4.80 -4.25
CA PRO A 185 4.70 3.64 -3.79
C PRO A 185 3.73 4.17 -2.75
N GLY A 186 2.62 4.71 -3.26
CA GLY A 186 1.51 5.22 -2.49
C GLY A 186 1.10 4.16 -1.51
N ASN A 187 0.70 4.66 -0.35
CA ASN A 187 -0.07 3.99 0.69
C ASN A 187 -0.62 2.65 0.22
N GLY A 188 -0.24 1.56 0.89
CA GLY A 188 -0.56 0.21 0.42
C GLY A 188 -2.04 0.09 0.05
N GLY A 189 -2.29 -0.15 -1.24
CA GLY A 189 -3.56 0.14 -1.91
C GLY A 189 -3.51 1.50 -2.59
N GLU A 190 -2.91 1.58 -3.79
CA GLU A 190 -2.91 2.80 -4.60
C GLU A 190 -4.33 2.96 -5.17
N TYR A 191 -5.22 3.51 -4.36
CA TYR A 191 -6.56 3.91 -4.77
C TYR A 191 -6.41 5.16 -5.63
N THR A 192 -6.41 4.96 -6.94
CA THR A 192 -6.36 6.06 -7.89
C THR A 192 -7.76 6.31 -8.39
N ARG A 193 -8.14 7.58 -8.38
CA ARG A 193 -9.42 8.06 -8.91
C ARG A 193 -9.37 7.95 -10.45
N VAL A 194 -9.97 6.91 -10.99
CA VAL A 194 -10.02 6.63 -12.43
C VAL A 194 -11.34 7.14 -12.99
N GLU A 195 -11.27 8.04 -13.97
CA GLU A 195 -12.43 8.46 -14.72
C GLU A 195 -12.72 7.46 -15.84
N TYR A 196 -13.99 7.08 -15.99
CA TYR A 196 -14.44 6.30 -17.13
C TYR A 196 -14.28 7.05 -18.43
N THR A 197 -13.78 6.34 -19.44
CA THR A 197 -13.70 6.83 -20.82
C THR A 197 -15.10 7.03 -21.40
N ASN A 198 -15.23 7.92 -22.39
CA ASN A 198 -16.52 8.14 -23.06
C ASN A 198 -17.06 6.88 -23.76
N THR A 199 -16.18 5.97 -24.17
CA THR A 199 -16.55 4.66 -24.72
C THR A 199 -17.14 3.73 -23.65
N GLU A 200 -16.55 3.68 -22.46
CA GLU A 200 -17.09 2.93 -21.31
C GLU A 200 -18.43 3.52 -20.84
N LYS A 201 -18.54 4.86 -20.79
CA LYS A 201 -19.82 5.53 -20.51
C LYS A 201 -20.90 5.16 -21.54
N ARG A 202 -20.54 5.14 -22.83
CA ARG A 202 -21.44 4.70 -23.92
C ARG A 202 -21.79 3.22 -23.81
N ALA A 203 -20.87 2.36 -23.39
CA ALA A 203 -21.12 0.94 -23.16
C ALA A 203 -22.08 0.72 -21.98
N MET A 204 -21.90 1.45 -20.87
CA MET A 204 -22.82 1.42 -19.72
C MET A 204 -24.23 1.89 -20.09
N LEU A 205 -24.33 2.95 -20.90
CA LEU A 205 -25.61 3.42 -21.43
C LEU A 205 -26.27 2.37 -22.35
N ARG A 206 -25.48 1.67 -23.18
CA ARG A 206 -25.97 0.56 -24.02
C ARG A 206 -26.44 -0.64 -23.18
N MET A 207 -25.87 -0.85 -22.01
CA MET A 207 -26.28 -1.87 -21.04
C MET A 207 -27.52 -1.49 -20.23
N GLY A 208 -28.15 -0.33 -20.51
CA GLY A 208 -29.32 0.15 -19.77
C GLY A 208 -29.02 0.65 -18.36
N GLN A 209 -27.73 0.87 -18.04
CA GLN A 209 -27.31 1.33 -16.72
C GLN A 209 -27.43 2.86 -16.64
N HIS A 210 -28.05 3.36 -15.56
CA HIS A 210 -28.19 4.80 -15.35
C HIS A 210 -26.81 5.42 -15.08
N VAL A 211 -26.29 6.18 -16.05
CA VAL A 211 -25.03 6.93 -15.90
C VAL A 211 -25.38 8.35 -15.47
N PRO A 212 -25.11 8.74 -14.20
CA PRO A 212 -25.36 10.11 -13.75
C PRO A 212 -24.57 11.13 -14.57
N ARG A 213 -25.17 12.30 -14.83
CA ARG A 213 -24.59 13.40 -15.64
C ARG A 213 -23.22 13.87 -15.11
N HIS A 214 -22.99 13.73 -13.81
CA HIS A 214 -21.69 13.81 -13.15
C HIS A 214 -21.34 12.42 -12.60
N MET A 215 -20.63 11.60 -13.37
CA MET A 215 -20.10 10.34 -12.85
C MET A 215 -18.90 10.68 -11.97
N GLU A 216 -19.07 10.53 -10.66
CA GLU A 216 -17.96 10.71 -9.73
C GLU A 216 -16.86 9.69 -10.11
N PRO A 217 -15.62 10.14 -10.28
CA PRO A 217 -14.55 9.24 -10.68
C PRO A 217 -14.35 8.17 -9.61
N VAL A 218 -14.25 6.91 -10.06
CA VAL A 218 -14.26 5.75 -9.18
C VAL A 218 -12.86 5.51 -8.65
N GLU A 219 -12.76 5.33 -7.34
CA GLU A 219 -11.52 4.90 -6.69
C GLU A 219 -11.29 3.42 -6.99
N GLU A 220 -10.32 3.12 -7.85
CA GLU A 220 -9.91 1.75 -8.15
C GLU A 220 -8.51 1.49 -7.60
N ASP A 221 -8.31 0.29 -7.02
CA ASP A 221 -6.99 -0.16 -6.56
C ASP A 221 -6.14 -0.62 -7.76
N VAL A 222 -5.11 0.16 -8.05
CA VAL A 222 -4.20 -0.02 -9.19
C VAL A 222 -3.04 -0.97 -8.85
N SER A 223 -2.90 -1.35 -7.57
CA SER A 223 -1.79 -2.18 -7.12
C SER A 223 -1.84 -3.60 -7.70
N PRO A 224 -0.69 -4.22 -8.03
CA PRO A 224 -0.65 -5.59 -8.52
C PRO A 224 -1.25 -6.54 -7.47
N GLY A 225 -2.15 -7.42 -7.91
CA GLY A 225 -2.77 -8.53 -7.18
C GLY A 225 -1.84 -9.74 -7.00
N GLY A 226 -2.29 -10.81 -6.33
CA GLY A 226 -1.52 -12.05 -6.09
C GLY A 226 -0.28 -12.02 -5.16
N ASP A 227 0.46 -10.92 -5.06
CA ASP A 227 1.88 -11.00 -4.63
C ASP A 227 2.21 -11.05 -3.13
N VAL A 228 1.36 -10.52 -2.24
CA VAL A 228 1.80 -10.19 -0.87
C VAL A 228 1.28 -11.15 0.19
N VAL A 229 0.04 -11.61 0.01
CA VAL A 229 -0.67 -12.45 0.98
C VAL A 229 -1.54 -13.45 0.22
N LYS A 230 -1.52 -14.72 0.65
CA LYS A 230 -2.35 -15.81 0.12
C LYS A 230 -3.19 -16.43 1.23
N LEU A 231 -4.46 -16.70 0.96
CA LEU A 231 -5.32 -17.51 1.82
C LEU A 231 -5.13 -19.00 1.50
N LEU A 232 -4.84 -19.81 2.53
CA LEU A 232 -4.73 -21.26 2.44
C LEU A 232 -5.86 -21.93 3.21
N LEU A 233 -6.51 -22.91 2.60
CA LEU A 233 -7.50 -23.74 3.26
C LEU A 233 -6.77 -24.91 3.96
N LEU A 234 -7.12 -25.14 5.23
CA LEU A 234 -6.60 -26.27 6.00
C LEU A 234 -7.19 -27.59 5.48
N PRO A 235 -6.45 -28.71 5.57
CA PRO A 235 -6.88 -29.99 5.00
C PRO A 235 -7.98 -30.70 5.82
N LYS A 236 -8.23 -30.28 7.07
CA LYS A 236 -9.05 -31.05 8.00
C LYS A 236 -10.56 -31.08 7.66
N PRO A 237 -11.18 -29.97 7.21
CA PRO A 237 -12.61 -29.98 6.84
C PRO A 237 -12.89 -29.94 5.33
N PHE A 238 -11.87 -29.75 4.48
CA PHE A 238 -12.04 -29.56 3.05
C PHE A 238 -11.48 -30.73 2.26
N THR A 239 -12.24 -31.23 1.29
CA THR A 239 -11.79 -32.27 0.36
C THR A 239 -10.60 -31.78 -0.47
N PRO A 240 -9.71 -32.68 -0.93
CA PRO A 240 -8.58 -32.31 -1.78
C PRO A 240 -9.04 -31.58 -3.05
N ASP A 241 -10.08 -32.09 -3.70
CA ASP A 241 -10.64 -31.52 -4.94
C ASP A 241 -11.17 -30.09 -4.73
N PHE A 242 -11.81 -29.81 -3.59
CA PHE A 242 -12.28 -28.47 -3.26
C PHE A 242 -11.12 -27.49 -3.09
N ARG A 243 -10.01 -27.94 -2.50
CA ARG A 243 -8.82 -27.11 -2.31
C ARG A 243 -8.13 -26.81 -3.63
N GLU A 244 -8.02 -27.81 -4.50
CA GLU A 244 -7.45 -27.65 -5.84
C GLU A 244 -8.31 -26.69 -6.68
N ASN A 245 -9.62 -26.90 -6.73
CA ASN A 245 -10.56 -26.03 -7.43
C ASN A 245 -10.53 -24.59 -6.91
N TRP A 246 -10.42 -24.40 -5.58
CA TRP A 246 -10.19 -23.08 -4.99
C TRP A 246 -8.89 -22.45 -5.48
N GLU A 247 -7.78 -23.20 -5.50
CA GLU A 247 -6.49 -22.67 -5.93
C GLU A 247 -6.52 -22.24 -7.39
N ILE A 248 -7.13 -23.04 -8.28
CA ILE A 248 -7.32 -22.74 -9.70
C ILE A 248 -8.20 -21.49 -9.88
N PHE A 249 -9.38 -21.45 -9.24
CA PHE A 249 -10.29 -20.31 -9.33
C PHE A 249 -9.62 -19.01 -8.88
N ARG A 250 -8.87 -19.07 -7.78
CA ARG A 250 -8.15 -17.93 -7.23
C ARG A 250 -7.02 -17.46 -8.16
N THR A 251 -6.26 -18.38 -8.78
CA THR A 251 -5.21 -18.00 -9.73
C THR A 251 -5.78 -17.35 -10.98
N GLU A 252 -6.81 -17.96 -11.58
CA GLU A 252 -7.48 -17.44 -12.78
C GLU A 252 -8.09 -16.06 -12.53
N TYR A 253 -8.73 -15.89 -11.37
CA TYR A 253 -9.27 -14.59 -10.95
C TYR A 253 -8.16 -13.54 -10.85
N TRP A 254 -7.06 -13.82 -10.14
CA TRP A 254 -5.98 -12.85 -9.96
C TRP A 254 -5.23 -12.56 -11.26
N GLU A 255 -5.11 -13.51 -12.17
CA GLU A 255 -4.53 -13.31 -13.50
C GLU A 255 -5.38 -12.35 -14.34
N THR A 256 -6.69 -12.60 -14.39
CA THR A 256 -7.65 -11.76 -15.11
C THR A 256 -7.70 -10.35 -14.53
N GLU A 257 -7.77 -10.24 -13.19
CA GLU A 257 -7.79 -8.94 -12.50
C GLU A 257 -6.44 -8.22 -12.64
N ASN A 258 -5.30 -8.93 -12.64
CA ASN A 258 -3.99 -8.33 -12.87
C ASN A 258 -3.83 -7.81 -14.29
N ALA A 259 -4.39 -8.50 -15.29
CA ALA A 259 -4.41 -8.03 -16.67
C ALA A 259 -5.22 -6.72 -16.77
N ARG A 260 -6.43 -6.69 -16.18
CA ARG A 260 -7.26 -5.48 -16.09
C ARG A 260 -6.53 -4.33 -15.38
N ARG A 261 -5.94 -4.59 -14.21
CA ARG A 261 -5.17 -3.58 -13.44
C ARG A 261 -3.88 -3.14 -14.16
N ALA A 262 -3.26 -4.00 -14.96
CA ALA A 262 -2.11 -3.62 -15.79
C ALA A 262 -2.50 -2.62 -16.87
N GLU A 263 -3.69 -2.78 -17.46
CA GLU A 263 -4.25 -1.81 -18.39
C GLU A 263 -4.53 -0.47 -17.70
N LEU A 264 -5.18 -0.49 -16.53
CA LEU A 264 -5.42 0.71 -15.72
C LEU A 264 -4.11 1.44 -15.37
N ARG A 265 -3.06 0.71 -14.97
CA ARG A 265 -1.72 1.27 -14.72
C ARG A 265 -1.11 1.97 -15.93
N LYS A 266 -1.36 1.47 -17.15
CA LYS A 266 -0.88 2.12 -18.38
C LYS A 266 -1.63 3.43 -18.60
N ARG A 267 -2.95 3.43 -18.40
CA ARG A 267 -3.81 4.62 -18.54
C ARG A 267 -3.47 5.71 -17.52
N VAL A 268 -3.30 5.33 -16.24
CA VAL A 268 -2.89 6.27 -15.17
C VAL A 268 -1.54 6.90 -15.49
N ARG A 269 -0.55 6.11 -15.90
CA ARG A 269 0.77 6.62 -16.28
C ARG A 269 0.73 7.53 -17.51
N ALA A 270 -0.11 7.22 -18.50
CA ALA A 270 -0.29 8.09 -19.66
C ALA A 270 -0.87 9.45 -19.25
N ARG A 271 -1.91 9.45 -18.40
CA ARG A 271 -2.52 10.67 -17.86
C ARG A 271 -1.53 11.48 -17.01
N GLN A 272 -0.77 10.83 -16.12
CA GLN A 272 0.25 11.51 -15.32
C GLN A 272 1.31 12.17 -16.21
N ARG A 273 1.73 11.53 -17.30
CA ARG A 273 2.64 12.15 -18.28
C ARG A 273 2.02 13.35 -18.97
N GLU A 274 0.73 13.31 -19.33
CA GLU A 274 0.04 14.45 -19.94
C GLU A 274 -0.11 15.63 -18.96
N VAL A 275 -0.40 15.35 -17.69
CA VAL A 275 -0.45 16.37 -16.64
C VAL A 275 0.94 16.97 -16.43
N ALA A 276 1.97 16.11 -16.29
CA ALA A 276 3.35 16.56 -16.16
C ALA A 276 3.83 17.38 -17.37
N LYS A 277 3.39 17.06 -18.59
CA LYS A 277 3.64 17.89 -19.78
C LYS A 277 3.03 19.29 -19.67
N LYS A 278 1.80 19.37 -19.15
CA LYS A 278 1.07 20.64 -19.00
C LYS A 278 1.64 21.50 -17.89
N GLU A 279 2.02 20.88 -16.77
CA GLU A 279 2.57 21.56 -15.59
C GLU A 279 4.07 21.86 -15.72
N GLY A 280 4.82 21.00 -16.41
CA GLY A 280 6.28 21.05 -16.49
C GLY A 280 6.88 22.11 -17.41
N GLY A 281 6.05 22.89 -18.12
CA GLY A 281 6.49 24.02 -18.94
C GLY A 281 7.72 23.72 -19.80
N TRP A 282 8.70 24.64 -19.81
CA TRP A 282 9.90 24.55 -20.64
C TRP A 282 10.97 23.57 -20.10
N LEU A 283 10.82 23.08 -18.86
CA LEU A 283 11.76 22.17 -18.18
C LEU A 283 11.43 20.67 -18.38
N TRP A 284 10.45 20.36 -19.22
CA TRP A 284 9.95 18.99 -19.43
C TRP A 284 10.74 18.18 -20.50
N TRP A 285 11.81 18.76 -21.07
CA TRP A 285 12.77 18.05 -21.92
C TRP A 285 13.96 17.53 -21.13
#